data_AF-A0A955KYG5-F1
#
_entry.id   AF-A0A955KYG5-F1
#
_cell.length_a   1.000
_cell.length_b   1.000
_cell.length_c   1.000
_cell.angle_alpha   90.00
_cell.angle_beta   90.00
_cell.angle_gamma   90.00
#
_symmetry.space_group_name_H-M   'P 1'
#
loop_
_entity.id
_entity.type
_entity.pdbx_description
1 polymer ?
#
loop_
_entity_poly.entity_id
_entity_poly.type
_entity_poly.pdbx_seq_one_letter_code
_entity_poly.pdbx_strand_id
1 'polypeptide(L)'
;MKRGVITLSKDEINEVFKRVEMETFNSETLKNKMTAAFESDSDQISIELSEDELEFILDEIIIPAPQFDTEHTDTLRSKIQSMLNGFRASEMH
;
A
#
# COMPACT_ATOMS: atom_id res chain seq x y z
N MET A 1 15.95 5.67 5.06
CA MET A 1 14.61 5.09 5.31
C MET A 1 13.63 6.23 5.58
N LYS A 2 12.93 6.68 4.54
CA LYS A 2 11.86 7.68 4.66
C LYS A 2 10.54 6.99 5.00
N ARG A 3 9.67 7.68 5.71
CA ARG A 3 8.33 7.20 6.09
C ARG A 3 7.28 8.24 5.74
N GLY A 4 6.09 7.79 5.38
CA GLY A 4 4.96 8.62 5.01
C GLY A 4 3.65 7.98 5.44
N VAL A 5 2.64 8.82 5.63
CA VAL A 5 1.29 8.36 5.98
C VAL A 5 0.45 8.35 4.71
N ILE A 6 -0.01 7.16 4.32
CA ILE A 6 -0.94 6.98 3.20
C ILE A 6 -2.35 6.72 3.73
N THR A 7 -3.34 7.38 3.14
CA THR A 7 -4.75 7.15 3.45
C THR A 7 -5.38 6.29 2.36
N LEU A 8 -5.84 5.11 2.76
CA LEU A 8 -6.46 4.12 1.89
C LEU A 8 -7.92 3.91 2.30
N SER A 9 -8.78 3.70 1.33
CA SER A 9 -10.15 3.24 1.56
C SER A 9 -10.15 1.76 1.93
N LYS A 10 -11.28 1.30 2.46
CA LYS A 10 -11.48 -0.11 2.78
C LYS A 10 -11.28 -1.02 1.55
N ASP A 11 -11.81 -0.61 0.41
CA ASP A 11 -11.65 -1.33 -0.85
C ASP A 11 -10.21 -1.39 -1.32
N GLU A 12 -9.45 -0.29 -1.20
CA GLU A 12 -8.02 -0.28 -1.53
C GLU A 12 -7.22 -1.24 -0.63
N ILE A 13 -7.54 -1.29 0.66
CA ILE A 13 -6.93 -2.26 1.60
C ILE A 13 -7.29 -3.68 1.22
N ASN A 14 -8.55 -3.94 0.88
CA ASN A 14 -8.98 -5.26 0.40
C ASN A 14 -8.19 -5.68 -0.86
N GLU A 15 -7.94 -4.77 -1.80
CA GLU A 15 -7.14 -5.09 -2.99
C GLU A 15 -5.67 -5.40 -2.63
N VAL A 16 -5.07 -4.68 -1.69
CA VAL A 16 -3.73 -5.02 -1.16
C VAL A 16 -3.75 -6.44 -0.57
N PHE A 17 -4.75 -6.77 0.25
CA PHE A 17 -4.85 -8.08 0.90
C PHE A 17 -5.10 -9.24 -0.05
N LYS A 18 -5.83 -9.01 -1.14
CA LYS A 18 -6.05 -10.05 -2.13
C LYS A 18 -4.81 -10.32 -2.99
N ARG A 19 -3.92 -9.33 -3.14
CA ARG A 19 -2.71 -9.45 -3.97
C ARG A 19 -1.48 -9.86 -3.18
N VAL A 20 -1.33 -9.32 -1.99
CA VAL A 20 -0.23 -9.64 -1.08
C VAL A 20 -0.71 -10.78 -0.18
N GLU A 21 -0.24 -12.00 -0.45
CA GLU A 21 -0.48 -13.09 0.48
C GLU A 21 0.11 -12.73 1.85
N MET A 22 -0.61 -12.98 2.94
CA MET A 22 -0.15 -12.62 4.30
C MET A 22 1.21 -13.24 4.70
N GLU A 23 1.70 -14.21 3.91
CA GLU A 23 2.98 -14.89 4.07
C GLU A 23 4.09 -14.26 3.22
N THR A 24 3.77 -13.41 2.23
CA THR A 24 4.76 -12.74 1.37
C THR A 24 5.21 -11.39 1.89
N PHE A 25 4.52 -10.81 2.89
CA PHE A 25 4.95 -9.56 3.51
C PHE A 25 6.43 -9.62 3.92
N ASN A 26 7.21 -8.67 3.40
CA ASN A 26 8.65 -8.57 3.66
C ASN A 26 9.01 -8.28 5.14
N SER A 27 8.02 -7.98 5.97
CA SER A 27 8.18 -7.53 7.34
C SER A 27 6.95 -7.86 8.19
N GLU A 28 7.18 -8.37 9.40
CA GLU A 28 6.13 -8.57 10.41
C GLU A 28 5.45 -7.25 10.79
N THR A 29 6.18 -6.13 10.74
CA THR A 29 5.62 -4.80 11.00
C THR A 29 4.62 -4.41 9.92
N LEU A 30 4.96 -4.62 8.65
CA LEU A 30 4.07 -4.33 7.53
C LEU A 30 2.80 -5.18 7.62
N LYS A 31 2.98 -6.49 7.87
CA LYS A 31 1.89 -7.43 8.08
C LYS A 31 0.94 -6.95 9.19
N ASN A 32 1.46 -6.60 10.36
CA ASN A 32 0.63 -6.15 11.48
C ASN A 32 -0.15 -4.86 11.16
N LYS A 33 0.49 -3.89 10.50
CA LYS A 33 -0.16 -2.64 10.07
C LYS A 33 -1.30 -2.91 9.09
N MET A 34 -1.03 -3.75 8.08
CA MET A 34 -2.01 -4.12 7.08
C MET A 34 -3.16 -4.88 7.72
N THR A 35 -2.88 -5.86 8.59
CA THR A 35 -3.93 -6.65 9.24
C THR A 35 -4.82 -5.77 10.11
N ALA A 36 -4.22 -4.86 10.89
CA ALA A 36 -4.98 -3.90 11.68
C ALA A 36 -5.86 -2.98 10.81
N ALA A 37 -5.38 -2.58 9.62
CA ALA A 37 -6.17 -1.81 8.67
C ALA A 37 -7.32 -2.65 8.07
N PHE A 38 -7.06 -3.91 7.75
CA PHE A 38 -8.07 -4.84 7.25
C PHE A 38 -9.13 -5.20 8.30
N GLU A 39 -8.78 -5.24 9.58
CA GLU A 39 -9.74 -5.50 10.66
C GLU A 39 -10.49 -4.23 11.12
N SER A 40 -10.02 -3.03 10.75
CA SER A 40 -10.67 -1.78 11.14
C SER A 40 -12.02 -1.58 10.43
N ASP A 41 -13.06 -1.20 11.16
CA ASP A 41 -14.37 -0.83 10.61
C ASP A 41 -14.41 0.55 9.95
N SER A 42 -13.27 1.25 9.85
CA SER A 42 -13.19 2.57 9.24
C SER A 42 -13.22 2.49 7.71
N ASP A 43 -14.01 3.38 7.08
CA ASP A 43 -14.08 3.51 5.62
C ASP A 43 -12.76 4.01 5.02
N GLN A 44 -12.04 4.86 5.76
CA GLN A 44 -10.72 5.38 5.43
C GLN A 44 -9.75 5.13 6.57
N ILE A 45 -8.58 4.59 6.24
CA ILE A 45 -7.55 4.21 7.20
C ILE A 45 -6.23 4.83 6.78
N SER A 46 -5.57 5.48 7.74
CA SER A 46 -4.25 6.08 7.53
C SER A 46 -3.19 5.16 8.10
N ILE A 47 -2.24 4.75 7.24
CA ILE A 47 -1.18 3.80 7.58
C ILE A 47 0.16 4.50 7.38
N GLU A 48 1.03 4.45 8.39
CA GLU A 48 2.43 4.88 8.22
C GLU A 48 3.22 3.76 7.56
N LEU A 49 3.74 4.02 6.37
CA LEU A 49 4.59 3.11 5.61
C LEU A 49 5.94 3.74 5.30
N SER A 50 6.97 2.92 5.37
CA SER A 50 8.30 3.26 4.85
C SER A 50 8.38 3.12 3.34
N GLU A 51 9.40 3.73 2.76
CA GLU A 51 9.72 3.60 1.34
C GLU A 51 9.82 2.14 0.89
N ASP A 52 10.57 1.29 1.61
CA ASP A 52 10.70 -0.14 1.32
C ASP A 52 9.34 -0.88 1.39
N GLU A 53 8.48 -0.53 2.36
CA GLU A 53 7.14 -1.12 2.47
C GLU A 53 6.25 -0.72 1.29
N LEU A 54 6.35 0.53 0.83
CA LEU A 54 5.59 1.03 -0.32
C LEU A 54 6.09 0.44 -1.64
N GLU A 55 7.41 0.29 -1.82
CA GLU A 55 7.98 -0.36 -3.00
C GLU A 55 7.58 -1.84 -3.06
N PHE A 56 7.58 -2.54 -1.92
CA PHE A 56 7.09 -3.91 -1.84
C PHE A 56 5.62 -4.03 -2.25
N ILE A 57 4.72 -3.21 -1.69
CA ILE A 57 3.30 -3.24 -2.07
C ILE A 57 3.13 -2.90 -3.56
N LEU A 58 3.90 -1.93 -4.06
CA LEU A 58 3.84 -1.52 -5.47
C LEU A 58 4.21 -2.67 -6.41
N ASP A 59 5.25 -3.44 -6.09
CA ASP A 59 5.71 -4.58 -6.88
C ASP A 59 4.61 -5.67 -6.96
N GLU A 60 3.98 -5.97 -5.82
CA GLU A 60 2.91 -6.97 -5.73
C GLU A 60 1.63 -6.54 -6.48
N ILE A 61 1.31 -5.24 -6.51
CA ILE A 61 0.11 -4.73 -7.21
C ILE A 61 0.34 -4.38 -8.68
N ILE A 62 1.59 -4.37 -9.16
CA ILE A 62 1.93 -4.06 -10.55
C ILE A 62 1.43 -5.15 -11.50
N ILE A 63 1.24 -6.37 -11.03
CA ILE A 63 0.81 -7.51 -11.84
C ILE A 63 -0.68 -7.37 -12.15
N PRO A 64 -1.07 -7.05 -13.40
CA PRO A 64 -2.46 -6.97 -13.77
C PRO A 64 -3.05 -8.38 -13.74
N ALA A 65 -4.11 -8.57 -12.95
CA ALA A 65 -4.84 -9.82 -12.93
C ALA A 65 -6.34 -9.58 -13.11
N PRO A 66 -7.02 -10.40 -13.95
CA PRO A 66 -8.37 -10.14 -14.41
C PRO A 66 -9.44 -10.26 -13.32
N GLN A 67 -9.11 -10.86 -12.17
CA GLN A 67 -10.02 -11.03 -11.02
C GLN A 67 -10.08 -9.81 -10.07
N PHE A 68 -9.32 -8.74 -10.36
CA PHE A 68 -9.16 -7.61 -9.46
C PHE A 68 -9.85 -6.36 -9.96
N ASP A 69 -10.26 -5.51 -9.02
CA ASP A 69 -10.88 -4.25 -9.37
C ASP A 69 -9.82 -3.30 -9.92
N THR A 70 -9.98 -2.96 -11.19
CA THR A 70 -8.99 -2.16 -11.93
C THR A 70 -8.99 -0.71 -11.48
N GLU A 71 -10.14 -0.17 -11.04
CA GLU A 71 -10.25 1.22 -10.60
C GLU A 71 -9.58 1.43 -9.23
N HIS A 72 -9.86 0.54 -8.28
CA HIS A 72 -9.27 0.60 -6.95
C HIS A 72 -7.78 0.29 -6.98
N THR A 73 -7.36 -0.67 -7.80
CA THR A 73 -5.94 -0.97 -8.04
C THR A 73 -5.19 0.23 -8.61
N ASP A 74 -5.75 0.90 -9.64
CA ASP A 74 -5.09 2.02 -10.29
C ASP A 74 -4.98 3.23 -9.37
N THR A 75 -6.04 3.48 -8.58
CA THR A 75 -6.05 4.52 -7.54
C THR A 75 -4.99 4.25 -6.47
N LEU A 76 -4.95 3.03 -5.93
CA LEU A 76 -3.96 2.60 -4.94
C LEU A 76 -2.54 2.77 -5.48
N ARG A 77 -2.28 2.27 -6.69
CA ARG A 77 -0.99 2.40 -7.37
C ARG A 77 -0.60 3.87 -7.51
N SER A 78 -1.51 4.71 -7.97
CA SER A 78 -1.26 6.15 -8.13
C SER A 78 -0.90 6.82 -6.81
N LYS A 79 -1.58 6.48 -5.71
CA LYS A 79 -1.25 7.01 -4.37
C LYS A 79 0.13 6.57 -3.90
N ILE A 80 0.47 5.29 -4.03
CA ILE A 80 1.77 4.75 -3.65
C ILE A 80 2.89 5.39 -4.47
N GLN A 81 2.73 5.47 -5.79
CA GLN A 81 3.71 6.11 -6.68
C GLN A 81 3.88 7.60 -6.36
N SER A 82 2.79 8.31 -6.06
CA SER A 82 2.86 9.71 -5.63
C SER A 82 3.67 9.89 -4.35
N MET A 83 3.53 8.98 -3.38
CA MET A 83 4.27 9.03 -2.12
C MET A 83 5.76 8.74 -2.32
N LEU A 84 6.09 7.71 -3.09
CA LEU A 84 7.48 7.37 -3.44
C LEU A 84 8.16 8.51 -4.21
N ASN A 85 7.45 9.12 -5.16
CA ASN A 85 7.96 10.30 -5.87
C ASN A 85 8.20 11.48 -4.92
N GLY A 86 7.34 11.67 -3.91
CA GLY A 86 7.52 12.69 -2.87
C GLY A 86 8.78 12.45 -2.03
N PHE A 87 9.08 11.20 -1.68
CA PHE A 87 10.32 10.85 -0.99
C PHE A 87 11.55 11.18 -1.83
N ARG A 88 11.56 10.82 -3.11
CA ARG A 88 12.67 11.10 -4.04
C ARG A 88 12.84 12.59 -4.33
N ALA A 89 11.75 13.33 -4.51
CA ALA A 89 11.79 14.77 -4.73
C ALA A 89 12.37 15.54 -3.52
N SER A 90 12.12 15.04 -2.31
CA SER A 90 12.71 15.59 -1.08
C SER A 90 14.22 15.34 -0.93
N GLU A 91 14.86 14.52 -1.78
CA GLU A 91 16.33 14.33 -1.78
C GLU A 91 17.07 15.32 -2.68
N MET A 92 16.36 16.11 -3.50
CA MET A 92 16.95 17.08 -4.43
C MET A 92 17.14 18.48 -3.84
N HIS A 93 17.09 18.64 -2.51
CA HIS A 93 17.20 19.92 -1.80
C HIS A 93 18.26 19.93 -0.71
#